data_AF-A0ABC8AVN9-F1
#
_entry.id   AF-A0ABC8AVN9-F1
#
_cell.length_a   1.000
_cell.length_b   1.000
_cell.length_c   1.000
_cell.angle_alpha   90.00
_cell.angle_beta   90.00
_cell.angle_gamma   90.00
#
_symmetry.space_group_name_H-M   'P 1'
#
loop_
_entity.id
_entity.type
_entity.pdbx_description
1 polymer ?
#
loop_
_entity_poly.entity_id
_entity_poly.type
_entity_poly.pdbx_seq_one_letter_code
_entity_poly.pdbx_strand_id
1 'polypeptide(L)'
;MAVAALSRIGDVTRNTLSGSTVEARVTDIARRRLNEDIIQQFRSGGGQVGGQFARTPLLLLTTTGARSGESRTWPLAYQRDGDRVVVSSSSGVRGTRPGWYHNLLAHPDARVEVGTESWASPPRS
;
A
#
# COMPACT_ATOMS: atom_id res chain seq x y z
N MET A 1 -9.62 -3.54 -12.58
CA MET A 1 -8.18 -3.38 -12.37
C MET A 1 -7.90 -2.76 -11.01
N ALA A 2 -7.65 -3.57 -9.98
CA ALA A 2 -6.62 -3.22 -9.00
C ALA A 2 -5.60 -4.35 -9.07
N VAL A 3 -4.39 -4.01 -9.47
CA VAL A 3 -3.26 -4.90 -9.31
C VAL A 3 -2.56 -4.45 -8.03
N ALA A 4 -3.14 -4.82 -6.88
CA ALA A 4 -2.31 -5.12 -5.74
C ALA A 4 -1.60 -6.41 -6.15
N ALA A 5 -0.39 -6.27 -6.71
CA ALA A 5 0.38 -7.37 -7.28
C ALA A 5 0.70 -8.40 -6.19
N LEU A 6 -0.16 -9.40 -6.05
CA LEU A 6 0.07 -10.61 -5.27
C LEU A 6 -0.54 -11.76 -6.04
N SER A 7 0.23 -12.33 -6.96
CA SER A 7 0.17 -13.76 -7.27
C SER A 7 1.40 -14.14 -8.10
N ARG A 8 2.18 -15.06 -7.53
CA ARG A 8 3.29 -15.82 -8.11
C ARG A 8 4.67 -15.16 -8.01
N ILE A 9 5.47 -15.63 -7.05
CA ILE A 9 6.69 -16.42 -7.28
C ILE A 9 7.31 -16.71 -5.91
N GLY A 10 7.55 -18.00 -5.66
CA GLY A 10 8.17 -18.50 -4.43
C GLY A 10 7.88 -19.99 -4.22
N ASP A 11 7.99 -20.79 -5.28
CA ASP A 11 8.25 -22.22 -5.12
C ASP A 11 9.65 -22.37 -4.47
N VAL A 12 9.87 -23.46 -3.73
CA VAL A 12 10.96 -23.73 -2.76
C VAL A 12 10.58 -23.31 -1.33
N THR A 13 9.91 -24.15 -0.53
CA THR A 13 10.46 -25.40 0.00
C THR A 13 9.33 -26.35 0.40
N ARG A 14 9.31 -27.57 -0.14
CA ARG A 14 8.60 -28.70 0.48
C ARG A 14 9.29 -29.00 1.81
N ASN A 15 8.70 -28.64 2.94
CA ASN A 15 8.57 -29.59 4.05
C ASN A 15 7.47 -29.17 5.03
N THR A 16 6.73 -30.17 5.47
CA THR A 16 5.49 -30.17 6.26
C THR A 16 5.62 -29.43 7.60
N LEU A 17 4.91 -28.31 7.77
CA LEU A 17 4.43 -27.83 9.08
C LEU A 17 3.01 -27.24 8.91
N SER A 18 2.03 -27.97 9.42
CA SER A 18 0.66 -27.50 9.62
C SER A 18 0.66 -26.33 10.61
N GLY A 19 0.08 -25.17 10.24
CA GLY A 19 -0.11 -24.06 11.18
C GLY A 19 -0.33 -22.70 10.51
N SER A 20 -1.60 -22.37 10.24
CA SER A 20 -2.11 -21.13 9.62
C SER A 20 -1.58 -19.81 10.21
N THR A 21 -1.01 -19.79 11.41
CA THR A 21 -0.50 -18.58 12.07
C THR A 21 0.93 -18.21 11.65
N VAL A 22 1.80 -19.20 11.38
CA VAL A 22 3.20 -18.92 11.00
C VAL A 22 3.25 -18.43 9.56
N GLU A 23 2.51 -19.08 8.66
CA GLU A 23 2.38 -18.67 7.26
C GLU A 23 1.86 -17.23 7.14
N ALA A 24 0.76 -16.90 7.86
CA ALA A 24 0.20 -15.55 7.86
C ALA A 24 1.20 -14.48 8.34
N ARG A 25 1.96 -14.77 9.41
CA ARG A 25 2.99 -13.84 9.93
C ARG A 25 4.15 -13.66 8.95
N VAL A 26 4.59 -14.74 8.29
CA VAL A 26 5.65 -14.69 7.27
C VAL A 26 5.18 -13.87 6.06
N THR A 27 3.96 -14.09 5.58
CA THR A 27 3.36 -13.28 4.50
C THR A 27 3.29 -11.80 4.89
N ASP A 28 2.92 -11.49 6.13
CA ASP A 28 2.84 -10.10 6.60
C ASP A 28 4.20 -9.41 6.75
N ILE A 29 5.25 -10.14 7.15
CA ILE A 29 6.62 -9.63 7.22
C ILE A 29 7.14 -9.39 5.80
N ALA A 30 6.97 -10.37 4.91
CA ALA A 30 7.37 -10.25 3.51
C ALA A 30 6.66 -9.07 2.83
N ARG A 31 5.36 -8.91 3.06
CA ARG A 31 4.57 -7.78 2.55
C ARG A 31 5.07 -6.44 3.07
N ARG A 32 5.44 -6.35 4.36
CA ARG A 32 5.98 -5.11 4.95
C ARG A 32 7.30 -4.72 4.30
N ARG A 33 8.23 -5.68 4.16
CA ARG A 33 9.51 -5.46 3.48
C ARG A 33 9.33 -5.02 2.04
N LEU A 34 8.46 -5.70 1.29
CA LEU A 34 8.16 -5.31 -0.09
C LEU A 34 7.61 -3.88 -0.17
N ASN A 35 6.71 -3.50 0.74
CA ASN A 35 6.19 -2.13 0.79
C ASN A 35 7.30 -1.11 1.08
N GLU A 36 8.20 -1.41 2.02
CA GLU A 36 9.35 -0.57 2.35
C GLU A 36 10.26 -0.38 1.12
N ASP A 37 10.58 -1.46 0.39
CA ASP A 37 11.41 -1.39 -0.82
C ASP A 37 10.75 -0.55 -1.91
N ILE A 38 9.44 -0.70 -2.13
CA ILE A 38 8.69 0.11 -3.10
C ILE A 38 8.70 1.59 -2.70
N ILE A 39 8.52 1.89 -1.40
CA ILE A 39 8.56 3.27 -0.88
C ILE A 39 9.94 3.89 -1.13
N GLN A 40 11.02 3.15 -0.87
CA GLN A 40 12.37 3.66 -1.09
C GLN A 40 12.64 3.91 -2.56
N GLN A 41 12.31 2.96 -3.44
CA GLN A 41 12.44 3.13 -4.88
C GLN A 41 11.65 4.33 -5.41
N PHE A 42 10.40 4.48 -4.94
CA PHE A 42 9.55 5.61 -5.32
C PHE A 42 10.23 6.94 -4.97
N ARG A 43 10.72 7.09 -3.72
CA ARG A 43 11.34 8.33 -3.26
C ARG A 43 12.67 8.62 -3.95
N SER A 44 13.52 7.61 -4.15
CA SER A 44 14.79 7.79 -4.87
C SER A 44 14.61 8.02 -6.37
N GLY A 45 13.52 7.49 -6.94
CA GLY A 45 13.21 7.53 -8.36
C GLY A 45 12.30 8.69 -8.79
N GLY A 46 12.11 9.71 -7.94
CA GLY A 46 11.25 10.86 -8.28
C GLY A 46 9.77 10.48 -8.49
N GLY A 47 9.30 9.45 -7.79
CA GLY A 47 7.96 8.89 -7.87
C GLY A 47 7.77 7.80 -8.91
N GLN A 48 8.86 7.28 -9.50
CA GLN A 48 8.84 6.13 -10.39
C GLN A 48 9.37 4.89 -9.68
N VAL A 49 8.76 3.74 -9.94
CA VAL A 49 9.19 2.43 -9.41
C VAL A 49 9.36 1.47 -10.58
N GLY A 50 10.47 0.72 -10.59
CA GLY A 50 10.78 -0.23 -11.66
C GLY A 50 9.93 -1.52 -11.63
N GLY A 51 10.33 -2.50 -12.43
CA GLY A 51 9.71 -3.83 -12.46
C GLY A 51 8.23 -3.79 -12.86
N GLN A 52 7.39 -4.50 -12.11
CA GLN A 52 5.94 -4.60 -12.38
C GLN A 52 5.20 -3.26 -12.30
N PHE A 53 5.78 -2.23 -11.68
CA PHE A 53 5.16 -0.91 -11.50
C PHE A 53 5.70 0.14 -12.48
N ALA A 54 6.62 -0.19 -13.39
CA ALA A 54 7.29 0.76 -14.29
C ALA A 54 6.35 1.60 -15.17
N ARG A 55 5.11 1.13 -15.39
CA ARG A 55 4.08 1.84 -16.19
C ARG A 55 2.82 2.15 -15.39
N THR A 56 2.87 2.01 -14.06
CA THR A 56 1.73 2.24 -13.18
C THR A 56 1.97 3.52 -12.38
N PRO A 57 1.11 4.55 -12.51
CA PRO A 57 1.15 5.71 -11.63
C PRO A 57 0.94 5.26 -10.18
N LEU A 58 1.96 5.49 -9.35
CA LEU A 58 1.91 5.23 -7.92
C LEU A 58 1.88 6.54 -7.14
N LEU A 59 1.27 6.46 -5.97
CA LEU A 59 1.40 7.47 -4.92
C LEU A 59 1.74 6.78 -3.60
N LEU A 60 2.33 7.53 -2.67
CA LEU A 60 2.46 7.08 -1.29
C LEU A 60 1.40 7.79 -0.45
N LEU A 61 0.62 6.99 0.28
CA LEU A 61 -0.36 7.48 1.24
C LEU A 61 0.13 7.17 2.66
N THR A 62 0.43 8.19 3.44
CA THR A 62 0.81 8.06 4.85
C THR A 62 -0.38 8.40 5.74
N THR A 63 -0.75 7.47 6.61
CA THR A 63 -1.93 7.51 7.49
C THR A 63 -1.56 7.24 8.94
N THR A 64 -2.39 7.67 9.88
CA THR A 64 -2.26 7.32 11.30
C THR A 64 -3.05 6.05 11.62
N GLY A 65 -2.41 5.06 12.25
CA GLY A 65 -3.03 3.80 12.62
C GLY A 65 -4.24 3.99 13.54
N ALA A 66 -5.44 3.59 13.11
CA ALA A 66 -6.68 3.80 13.88
C ALA A 66 -6.66 3.20 15.30
N ARG A 67 -5.88 2.13 15.50
CA ARG A 67 -5.72 1.47 16.81
C ARG A 67 -4.39 1.78 17.50
N SER A 68 -3.32 1.94 16.73
CA SER A 68 -1.96 2.06 17.27
C SER A 68 -1.44 3.49 17.36
N GLY A 69 -2.06 4.45 16.65
CA GLY A 69 -1.54 5.82 16.50
C GLY A 69 -0.26 5.92 15.64
N GLU A 70 0.28 4.81 15.16
CA GLU A 70 1.53 4.80 14.39
C GLU A 70 1.33 5.30 12.96
N SER A 71 2.31 6.05 12.46
CA SER A 71 2.36 6.44 11.06
C SER A 71 2.61 5.22 10.16
N ARG A 72 1.81 5.07 9.11
CA ARG A 72 1.87 3.96 8.15
C ARG A 72 1.74 4.47 6.73
N THR A 73 2.76 4.18 5.91
CA THR A 73 2.82 4.54 4.49
C THR A 73 2.42 3.35 3.61
N TRP A 74 1.58 3.62 2.62
CA TRP A 74 1.01 2.65 1.70
C TRP A 74 1.31 3.07 0.26
N PRO A 75 2.06 2.27 -0.53
CA PRO A 75 2.16 2.49 -1.97
C PRO A 75 0.85 2.06 -2.64
N LEU A 76 0.23 2.98 -3.37
CA LEU A 76 -1.08 2.76 -4.01
C LEU A 76 -1.03 3.21 -5.48
N ALA A 77 -1.63 2.41 -6.36
CA ALA A 77 -1.98 2.88 -7.69
C ALA A 77 -3.09 3.93 -7.60
N TYR A 78 -3.00 4.97 -8.43
CA TYR A 78 -3.98 6.05 -8.43
C TYR A 78 -4.36 6.49 -9.84
N GLN A 79 -5.46 7.22 -9.94
CA GLN A 79 -5.89 7.93 -11.14
C GLN A 79 -6.08 9.41 -10.79
N ARG A 80 -5.87 10.31 -11.75
CA ARG A 80 -6.23 11.73 -11.60
C ARG A 80 -7.66 11.97 -12.07
N ASP A 81 -8.38 12.79 -11.32
CA ASP A 81 -9.70 13.32 -11.64
C ASP A 81 -9.67 14.84 -11.44
N GLY A 82 -9.33 15.57 -12.51
CA GLY A 82 -8.95 16.98 -12.42
C GLY A 82 -7.75 17.17 -11.47
N ASP A 83 -7.92 18.01 -10.46
CA ASP A 83 -6.91 18.27 -9.41
C ASP A 83 -6.93 17.23 -8.28
N ARG A 84 -7.80 16.22 -8.37
CA ARG A 84 -7.96 15.19 -7.33
C ARG A 84 -7.18 13.92 -7.69
N VAL A 85 -6.68 13.25 -6.66
CA VAL A 85 -6.16 11.88 -6.77
C VAL A 85 -7.21 10.90 -6.26
N VAL A 86 -7.52 9.90 -7.07
CA VAL A 86 -8.48 8.84 -6.74
C VAL A 86 -7.72 7.54 -6.53
N VAL A 87 -7.85 7.00 -5.33
CA VAL A 87 -7.36 5.66 -4.99
C VAL A 87 -8.56 4.74 -4.80
N SER A 88 -8.52 3.60 -5.47
CA SER A 88 -9.58 2.60 -5.41
C SER A 88 -9.04 1.32 -4.80
N SER A 89 -9.70 0.80 -3.77
CA SER A 89 -9.46 -0.55 -3.28
C SER A 89 -10.37 -1.52 -4.03
N SER A 90 -9.81 -2.44 -4.82
CA SER A 90 -10.49 -3.72 -5.06
C SER A 90 -9.75 -4.79 -4.27
N SER A 91 -10.13 -4.96 -3.00
CA SER A 91 -9.70 -6.13 -2.24
C SER A 91 -10.36 -7.35 -2.88
N GLY A 92 -9.56 -8.18 -3.57
CA GLY A 92 -10.03 -9.44 -4.18
C GLY A 92 -10.58 -10.46 -3.17
N VAL A 93 -10.44 -10.20 -1.87
CA VAL A 93 -11.11 -10.93 -0.80
C VAL A 93 -12.40 -10.22 -0.45
N ARG A 94 -13.52 -10.82 -0.83
CA ARG A 94 -14.88 -10.33 -0.59
C ARG A 94 -15.07 -10.04 0.91
N GLY A 95 -15.01 -8.77 1.30
CA GLY A 95 -15.41 -8.30 2.63
C GLY A 95 -14.36 -7.55 3.46
N THR A 96 -13.06 -7.63 3.14
CA THR A 96 -12.02 -6.99 3.99
C THR A 96 -11.51 -5.70 3.38
N ARG A 97 -11.87 -4.57 4.01
CA ARG A 97 -11.33 -3.25 3.63
C ARG A 97 -9.87 -3.12 4.07
N PRO A 98 -9.01 -2.42 3.30
CA PRO A 98 -7.59 -2.31 3.61
C PRO A 98 -7.32 -1.46 4.87
N GLY A 99 -6.17 -1.65 5.51
CA GLY A 99 -5.82 -0.95 6.75
C GLY A 99 -5.83 0.58 6.63
N TRP A 100 -5.35 1.13 5.51
CA TRP A 100 -5.39 2.58 5.25
C TRP A 100 -6.82 3.13 5.23
N TYR A 101 -7.81 2.34 4.79
CA TYR A 101 -9.21 2.78 4.75
C TYR A 101 -9.75 2.95 6.17
N HIS A 102 -9.49 1.98 7.06
CA HIS A 102 -9.87 2.09 8.46
C HIS A 102 -9.14 3.23 9.17
N ASN A 103 -7.86 3.44 8.84
CA ASN A 103 -7.08 4.56 9.35
C ASN A 103 -7.71 5.90 8.97
N LEU A 104 -8.04 6.11 7.69
CA LEU A 104 -8.66 7.36 7.22
C LEU A 104 -10.06 7.60 7.79
N LEU A 105 -10.82 6.54 8.11
CA LEU A 105 -12.11 6.70 8.78
C LEU A 105 -11.96 7.21 10.22
N ALA A 106 -10.90 6.80 10.93
CA ALA A 106 -10.65 7.23 12.31
C ALA A 106 -9.87 8.57 12.37
N HIS A 107 -8.94 8.75 11.44
CA HIS A 107 -8.02 9.89 11.36
C HIS A 107 -7.96 10.35 9.89
N PRO A 108 -8.79 11.33 9.49
CA PRO A 108 -8.92 11.73 8.10
C PRO A 108 -7.68 12.46 7.55
N ASP A 109 -6.81 12.95 8.44
CA ASP A 109 -5.55 13.58 8.07
C ASP A 109 -4.59 12.54 7.48
N ALA A 110 -4.06 12.85 6.30
CA ALA A 110 -3.09 12.01 5.63
C ALA A 110 -2.09 12.84 4.84
N ARG A 111 -0.90 12.29 4.62
CA ARG A 111 0.09 12.85 3.70
C ARG A 111 0.12 12.05 2.42
N VAL A 112 0.07 12.76 1.29
CA VAL A 112 0.17 12.18 -0.05
C VAL A 112 1.49 12.58 -0.68
N GLU A 113 2.16 11.64 -1.35
CA GLU A 113 3.34 11.88 -2.18
C GLU A 113 3.03 11.38 -3.61
N VAL A 114 3.20 12.25 -4.60
CA VAL A 114 3.03 11.94 -6.04
C VAL A 114 4.20 12.54 -6.80
N GLY A 115 4.98 11.71 -7.51
CA GLY A 115 6.19 12.21 -8.15
C GLY A 115 7.16 12.74 -7.09
N THR A 116 7.57 13.99 -7.27
CA THR A 116 8.36 14.77 -6.31
C THR A 116 7.52 15.71 -5.44
N GLU A 117 6.20 15.72 -5.63
CA GLU A 117 5.28 16.58 -4.89
C GLU A 117 4.76 15.86 -3.65
N SER A 118 4.52 16.63 -2.58
CA SER A 118 3.89 16.10 -1.39
C SER A 118 3.01 17.15 -0.72
N TRP A 119 1.83 16.73 -0.27
CA TRP A 119 0.88 17.59 0.40
C TRP A 119 0.15 16.85 1.53
N ALA A 120 -0.36 17.62 2.48
CA ALA A 120 -1.34 17.12 3.43
C ALA A 120 -2.72 17.12 2.77
N SER A 121 -3.43 16.00 2.84
CA SER A 121 -4.85 15.96 2.53
C SER A 121 -5.61 16.54 3.72
N PRO A 122 -6.34 17.66 3.56
CA PRO A 122 -7.15 18.21 4.63
C PRO A 122 -8.31 17.26 4.98
N PRO A 123 -8.87 17.35 6.20
CA PRO A 123 -10.02 16.56 6.60
C PRO A 123 -11.19 16.83 5.63
N ARG A 124 -11.92 15.78 5.25
CA ARG A 124 -13.14 15.96 4.46
C ARG A 124 -14.23 16.51 5.37
N SER A 125 -14.66 17.75 5.13
CA SER A 125 -15.85 18.37 5.71
C SER A 125 -17.13 17.77 5.17
#